data_AF-A0A849WIL1-F1
#
_entry.id   AF-A0A849WIL1-F1
#
_cell.length_a   1.000
_cell.length_b   1.000
_cell.length_c   1.000
_cell.angle_alpha   90.00
_cell.angle_beta   90.00
_cell.angle_gamma   90.00
#
_symmetry.space_group_name_H-M   'P 1'
#
loop_
_entity.id
_entity.type
_entity.pdbx_description
1 polymer ?
#
loop_
_entity_poly.entity_id
_entity_poly.type
_entity_poly.pdbx_seq_one_letter_code
_entity_poly.pdbx_strand_id
1 'polypeptide(L)'
;MREFFQKLGYYSIFFFVSGIIHYQFCFNYTECLIITPGSVKVQPGGSIEFKAEHPTNPQLNLQENILWKISNPSFGSIDSKGKFTAGKETGEVEITVYHGEIMGLAKVSIEKPKVAAIPQALVQALKNAPKEPSEKPQEEKKEEEKKEEEKKEKPPAPPKPEEKKEEEKKEKTIYQENLEKLQQQLMAKMEELEKQKKEMDEFKKDLAKQKEKEVEEIKKQMEEVQKQKIQEMELAQQKKIQELEQEKEKQKEAQQELSKKMEEVSRRLTEMDKAKVQEVQEKEKKFQEILNKKIQEAQEANNKQLDKIKQDNTLNMELVKQNYQNQLQEKNKEVERLSQTIAEIQNNQKKTLDEIQKYKSEQSDKQQELENKIADLITKGKSESINKNTTQERTILNQQWQYLEQIKANNLGEHDRLVQKFSTNFDQGAVVPALDFFDSKFIQNLYDIMSFHKMKLIAYPETNAYYVAIQSNSYGNAYEKRTDFENLQKNFSNRSISAENGFPEIIKEIRKQSHLYQSNDGFLQLALIFPQKTADYIAWKTITVCKKFGYDPKNVAVCSAYFQKTKTGYWSLIIKALRLKNGQKVFVQDFEENW
;
A
#
# COMPACT_ATOMS: atom_id res chain seq x y z
N MET A 1 16.82 14.23 -41.17
CA MET A 1 17.56 13.32 -40.25
C MET A 1 17.97 13.97 -38.93
N ARG A 2 18.78 15.05 -38.88
CA ARG A 2 19.35 15.58 -37.62
C ARG A 2 18.32 15.81 -36.49
N GLU A 3 17.18 16.41 -36.78
CA GLU A 3 16.08 16.62 -35.81
C GLU A 3 15.45 15.32 -35.28
N PHE A 4 15.41 14.26 -36.09
CA PHE A 4 14.84 12.97 -35.70
C PHE A 4 15.66 12.34 -34.58
N PHE A 5 17.00 12.38 -34.70
CA PHE A 5 17.91 11.91 -33.65
C PHE A 5 17.87 12.79 -32.39
N GLN A 6 17.67 14.11 -32.51
CA GLN A 6 17.45 14.98 -31.35
C GLN A 6 16.15 14.63 -30.60
N LYS A 7 15.05 14.38 -31.33
CA LYS A 7 13.79 13.92 -30.73
C LYS A 7 13.95 12.54 -30.09
N LEU A 8 14.63 11.59 -30.74
CA LEU A 8 14.91 10.27 -30.16
C LEU A 8 15.73 10.35 -28.86
N GLY A 9 16.76 11.21 -28.83
CA GLY A 9 17.56 11.46 -27.63
C GLY A 9 16.73 12.04 -26.48
N TYR A 10 15.87 13.02 -26.78
CA TYR A 10 14.97 13.62 -25.79
C TYR A 10 13.99 12.60 -25.20
N TYR A 11 13.33 11.79 -26.04
CA TYR A 11 12.43 10.73 -25.57
C TYR A 11 13.16 9.63 -24.79
N SER A 12 14.37 9.24 -25.22
CA SER A 12 15.19 8.26 -24.48
C SER A 12 15.51 8.73 -23.06
N ILE A 13 15.95 9.98 -22.91
CA ILE A 13 16.21 10.59 -21.59
C ILE A 13 14.91 10.70 -20.79
N PHE A 14 13.79 11.10 -21.41
CA PHE A 14 12.50 11.20 -20.74
C PHE A 14 12.01 9.85 -20.21
N PHE A 15 12.09 8.77 -21.01
CA PHE A 15 11.72 7.42 -20.56
C PHE A 15 12.67 6.87 -19.50
N PHE A 16 13.98 7.18 -19.57
CA PHE A 16 14.94 6.74 -18.56
C PHE A 16 14.72 7.45 -17.21
N VAL A 17 14.52 8.77 -17.22
CA VAL A 17 14.22 9.56 -16.01
C VAL A 17 12.84 9.21 -15.45
N SER A 18 11.81 9.08 -16.30
CA SER A 18 10.48 8.62 -15.89
C SER A 18 10.53 7.20 -15.32
N GLY A 19 11.30 6.30 -15.91
CA GLY A 19 11.52 4.94 -15.41
C GLY A 19 12.22 4.92 -14.04
N ILE A 20 13.24 5.75 -13.83
CA ILE A 20 13.90 5.88 -12.52
C ILE A 20 12.96 6.46 -11.47
N ILE A 21 12.20 7.52 -11.79
CA ILE A 21 11.21 8.10 -10.86
C ILE A 21 10.12 7.08 -10.54
N HIS A 22 9.60 6.35 -11.53
CA HIS A 22 8.58 5.33 -11.31
C HIS A 22 9.12 4.14 -10.52
N TYR A 23 10.35 3.70 -10.77
CA TYR A 23 11.05 2.69 -9.95
C TYR A 23 11.23 3.17 -8.51
N GLN A 24 11.66 4.41 -8.30
CA GLN A 24 11.78 4.99 -6.95
C GLN A 24 10.43 5.10 -6.23
N PHE A 25 9.35 5.46 -6.92
CA PHE A 25 7.99 5.49 -6.36
C PHE A 25 7.36 4.10 -6.14
N CYS A 26 7.80 3.07 -6.86
CA CYS A 26 7.27 1.70 -6.71
C CYS A 26 8.08 0.81 -5.76
N PHE A 27 9.35 1.14 -5.49
CA PHE A 27 10.26 0.33 -4.67
C PHE A 27 10.85 1.05 -3.44
N ASN A 28 10.69 2.37 -3.30
CA ASN A 28 10.94 3.09 -2.05
C ASN A 28 9.67 3.83 -1.59
N TYR A 29 9.53 4.02 -0.28
CA TYR A 29 8.40 4.69 0.37
C TYR A 29 7.02 3.99 0.27
N THR A 30 6.97 2.78 0.80
CA THR A 30 6.26 2.66 2.08
C THR A 30 7.27 2.32 3.16
N GLU A 31 7.50 3.23 4.12
CA GLU A 31 8.13 2.82 5.38
C GLU A 31 7.15 1.85 6.07
N CYS A 32 7.60 0.61 6.28
CA CYS A 32 6.76 -0.48 6.73
C CYS A 32 7.54 -1.29 7.77
N LEU A 33 6.91 -1.56 8.91
CA LEU A 33 7.54 -2.34 9.99
C LEU A 33 7.56 -3.81 9.60
N ILE A 34 8.75 -4.43 9.61
CA ILE A 34 8.87 -5.86 9.38
C ILE A 34 8.40 -6.57 10.65
N ILE A 35 7.34 -7.36 10.53
CA ILE A 35 6.89 -8.24 11.62
C ILE A 35 7.49 -9.64 11.42
N THR A 36 8.11 -10.15 12.48
CA THR A 36 8.68 -11.51 12.53
C THR A 36 7.96 -12.32 13.62
N PRO A 37 7.33 -13.46 13.28
CA PRO A 37 7.11 -13.99 11.93
C PRO A 37 6.02 -13.23 11.15
N GLY A 38 6.23 -12.99 9.85
CA GLY A 38 5.23 -12.29 9.01
C GLY A 38 4.00 -13.12 8.65
N SER A 39 4.09 -14.45 8.74
CA SER A 39 2.95 -15.36 8.62
C SER A 39 3.16 -16.61 9.46
N VAL A 40 2.12 -17.10 10.13
CA VAL A 40 2.21 -18.29 11.00
C VAL A 40 0.89 -19.05 11.11
N LYS A 41 0.98 -20.36 11.38
CA LYS A 41 -0.16 -21.23 11.72
C LYS A 41 -0.17 -21.52 13.22
N VAL A 42 -1.30 -21.35 13.88
CA VAL A 42 -1.49 -21.55 15.32
C VAL A 42 -2.70 -22.45 15.56
N GLN A 43 -2.71 -23.27 16.61
CA GLN A 43 -3.88 -24.06 16.99
C GLN A 43 -4.82 -23.24 17.91
N PRO A 44 -6.15 -23.50 17.94
CA PRO A 44 -7.06 -22.83 18.86
C PRO A 44 -6.57 -22.90 20.32
N GLY A 45 -6.50 -21.77 21.01
CA GLY A 45 -5.92 -21.64 22.37
C GLY A 45 -4.39 -21.58 22.44
N GLY A 46 -3.67 -21.71 21.31
CA GLY A 46 -2.22 -21.53 21.23
C GLY A 46 -1.80 -20.05 21.32
N SER A 47 -0.51 -19.79 21.56
CA SER A 47 0.02 -18.43 21.67
C SER A 47 1.39 -18.32 21.00
N ILE A 48 1.70 -17.14 20.45
CA ILE A 48 2.98 -16.82 19.81
C ILE A 48 3.34 -15.34 20.04
N GLU A 49 4.62 -15.04 20.08
CA GLU A 49 5.17 -13.69 20.21
C GLU A 49 5.60 -13.15 18.83
N PHE A 50 5.14 -11.94 18.49
CA PHE A 50 5.56 -11.21 17.30
C PHE A 50 6.53 -10.09 17.67
N LYS A 51 7.59 -9.94 16.89
CA LYS A 51 8.55 -8.83 16.99
C LYS A 51 8.38 -7.92 15.79
N ALA A 52 8.56 -6.62 16.00
CA ALA A 52 8.54 -5.61 14.95
C ALA A 52 9.91 -4.92 14.87
N GLU A 53 10.45 -4.79 13.66
CA GLU A 53 11.78 -4.24 13.40
C GLU A 53 11.73 -3.19 12.28
N HIS A 54 12.56 -2.14 12.38
CA HIS A 54 12.63 -1.09 11.37
C HIS A 54 13.62 -1.49 10.26
N PRO A 55 13.20 -1.60 8.98
CA PRO A 55 14.03 -2.18 7.92
C PRO A 55 15.34 -1.43 7.68
N THR A 56 15.36 -0.12 7.92
CA THR A 56 16.53 0.75 7.76
C THR A 56 17.26 1.06 9.07
N ASN A 57 16.72 0.65 10.23
CA ASN A 57 17.36 0.90 11.53
C ASN A 57 17.01 -0.20 12.58
N PRO A 58 17.61 -1.41 12.47
CA PRO A 58 17.36 -2.50 13.43
C PRO A 58 17.87 -2.23 14.86
N GLN A 59 18.61 -1.14 15.09
CA GLN A 59 19.09 -0.73 16.41
C GLN A 59 18.06 0.16 17.16
N LEU A 60 16.98 0.61 16.49
CA LEU A 60 15.94 1.42 17.10
C LEU A 60 15.09 0.57 18.05
N ASN A 61 15.10 0.91 19.35
CA ASN A 61 14.27 0.22 20.34
C ASN A 61 12.79 0.59 20.21
N LEU A 62 12.08 -0.07 19.30
CA LEU A 62 10.65 0.11 19.05
C LEU A 62 9.74 -0.34 20.21
N GLN A 63 10.26 -0.79 21.37
CA GLN A 63 9.41 -1.18 22.52
C GLN A 63 8.64 0.02 23.10
N GLU A 64 9.13 1.25 22.92
CA GLU A 64 8.46 2.47 23.36
C GLU A 64 7.52 3.00 22.26
N ASN A 65 6.25 3.23 22.61
CA ASN A 65 5.18 3.74 21.72
C ASN A 65 4.69 2.80 20.59
N ILE A 66 4.95 1.50 20.67
CA ILE A 66 4.38 0.52 19.73
C ILE A 66 2.93 0.14 20.09
N LEU A 67 2.06 0.09 19.08
CA LEU A 67 0.64 -0.25 19.23
C LEU A 67 0.27 -1.44 18.35
N TRP A 68 -0.05 -2.57 18.99
CA TRP A 68 -0.55 -3.77 18.33
C TRP A 68 -2.08 -3.77 18.23
N LYS A 69 -2.61 -4.27 17.11
CA LYS A 69 -4.05 -4.48 16.86
C LYS A 69 -4.28 -5.81 16.15
N ILE A 70 -5.51 -6.31 16.28
CA ILE A 70 -6.03 -7.50 15.60
C ILE A 70 -7.23 -7.09 14.72
N SER A 71 -7.36 -7.65 13.51
CA SER A 71 -8.44 -7.29 12.60
C SER A 71 -9.83 -7.77 13.06
N ASN A 72 -9.89 -8.87 13.82
CA ASN A 72 -11.13 -9.37 14.43
C ASN A 72 -10.85 -10.03 15.81
N PRO A 73 -11.26 -9.40 16.94
CA PRO A 73 -11.08 -9.94 18.29
C PRO A 73 -11.72 -11.30 18.59
N SER A 74 -12.68 -11.79 17.78
CA SER A 74 -13.26 -13.13 17.99
C SER A 74 -12.23 -14.25 17.80
N PHE A 75 -11.23 -14.02 16.94
CA PHE A 75 -10.16 -14.99 16.65
C PHE A 75 -9.02 -14.96 17.66
N GLY A 76 -8.98 -14.01 18.61
CA GLY A 76 -7.96 -13.97 19.65
C GLY A 76 -7.67 -12.58 20.20
N SER A 77 -6.65 -12.48 21.04
CA SER A 77 -6.14 -11.24 21.62
C SER A 77 -4.64 -11.09 21.38
N ILE A 78 -4.15 -9.86 21.35
CA ILE A 78 -2.72 -9.53 21.33
C ILE A 78 -2.42 -8.52 22.43
N ASP A 79 -1.32 -8.70 23.16
CA ASP A 79 -0.88 -7.77 24.20
C ASP A 79 0.05 -6.67 23.64
N SER A 80 0.41 -5.70 24.49
CA SER A 80 1.29 -4.59 24.12
C SER A 80 2.74 -5.00 23.81
N LYS A 81 3.13 -6.24 24.09
CA LYS A 81 4.45 -6.80 23.77
C LYS A 81 4.46 -7.58 22.45
N GLY A 82 3.31 -7.66 21.76
CA GLY A 82 3.17 -8.42 20.52
C GLY A 82 2.84 -9.90 20.74
N LYS A 83 2.49 -10.32 21.96
CA LYS A 83 2.11 -11.72 22.23
C LYS A 83 0.64 -11.95 21.87
N PHE A 84 0.42 -12.68 20.79
CA PHE A 84 -0.89 -13.14 20.35
C PHE A 84 -1.32 -14.41 21.08
N THR A 85 -2.62 -14.54 21.36
CA THR A 85 -3.27 -15.75 21.89
C THR A 85 -4.52 -16.05 21.06
N ALA A 86 -4.53 -17.23 20.43
CA ALA A 86 -5.60 -17.69 19.54
C ALA A 86 -6.88 -18.02 20.33
N GLY A 87 -8.02 -17.63 19.76
CA GLY A 87 -9.35 -17.97 20.26
C GLY A 87 -9.73 -19.44 20.02
N LYS A 88 -11.03 -19.74 20.15
CA LYS A 88 -11.59 -21.08 19.88
C LYS A 88 -12.01 -21.29 18.41
N GLU A 89 -12.12 -20.20 17.66
CA GLU A 89 -12.56 -20.19 16.26
C GLU A 89 -11.41 -20.48 15.31
N THR A 90 -11.70 -21.04 14.14
CA THR A 90 -10.72 -21.39 13.10
C THR A 90 -10.92 -20.54 11.86
N GLY A 91 -9.85 -19.90 11.38
CA GLY A 91 -9.89 -18.97 10.25
C GLY A 91 -8.60 -18.15 10.16
N GLU A 92 -8.54 -17.25 9.18
CA GLU A 92 -7.44 -16.29 9.05
C GLU A 92 -7.75 -14.99 9.79
N VAL A 93 -6.75 -14.44 10.50
CA VAL A 93 -6.81 -13.14 11.15
C VAL A 93 -5.53 -12.36 10.89
N GLU A 94 -5.65 -11.04 10.78
CA GLU A 94 -4.51 -10.15 10.51
C GLU A 94 -4.14 -9.39 11.78
N ILE A 95 -2.83 -9.27 11.99
CA ILE A 95 -2.23 -8.50 13.08
C ILE A 95 -1.55 -7.29 12.46
N THR A 96 -1.86 -6.12 13.00
CA THR A 96 -1.30 -4.85 12.55
C THR A 96 -0.51 -4.23 13.69
N VAL A 97 0.68 -3.72 13.39
CA VAL A 97 1.50 -2.99 14.34
C VAL A 97 1.71 -1.56 13.84
N TYR A 98 1.73 -0.60 14.76
CA TYR A 98 1.94 0.83 14.47
C TYR A 98 3.05 1.39 15.35
N HIS A 99 3.88 2.27 14.79
CA HIS A 99 4.83 3.11 15.51
C HIS A 99 4.84 4.51 14.86
N GLY A 100 4.09 5.44 15.45
CA GLY A 100 3.77 6.71 14.79
C GLY A 100 2.86 6.48 13.56
N GLU A 101 3.25 7.03 12.42
CA GLU A 101 2.54 6.88 11.14
C GLU A 101 2.95 5.59 10.39
N ILE A 102 4.04 4.94 10.80
CA ILE A 102 4.58 3.73 10.18
C ILE A 102 3.79 2.51 10.68
N MET A 103 3.39 1.63 9.78
CA MET A 103 2.65 0.39 10.10
C MET A 103 3.33 -0.88 9.56
N GLY A 104 3.03 -2.03 10.15
CA GLY A 104 3.42 -3.35 9.67
C GLY A 104 2.26 -4.34 9.75
N LEU A 105 2.32 -5.43 8.98
CA LEU A 105 1.26 -6.44 8.88
C LEU A 105 1.81 -7.86 8.97
N ALA A 106 1.10 -8.73 9.71
CA ALA A 106 1.34 -10.17 9.80
C ALA A 106 0.02 -10.94 9.71
N LYS A 107 0.09 -12.17 9.19
CA LYS A 107 -1.09 -13.05 9.01
C LYS A 107 -1.01 -14.28 9.92
N VAL A 108 -2.14 -14.62 10.54
CA VAL A 108 -2.26 -15.81 11.39
C VAL A 108 -3.39 -16.68 10.88
N SER A 109 -3.10 -17.94 10.56
CA SER A 109 -4.13 -18.94 10.31
C SER A 109 -4.33 -19.81 11.54
N ILE A 110 -5.56 -19.89 12.03
CA ILE A 110 -5.94 -20.70 13.18
C ILE A 110 -6.55 -22.01 12.68
N GLU A 111 -5.74 -23.07 12.71
CA GLU A 111 -6.06 -24.39 12.16
C GLU A 111 -6.09 -25.44 13.28
N LYS A 112 -7.15 -26.26 13.29
CA LYS A 112 -7.20 -27.44 14.16
C LYS A 112 -6.14 -28.46 13.69
N PRO A 113 -5.43 -29.15 14.61
CA PRO A 113 -4.50 -30.20 14.22
C PRO A 113 -5.23 -31.26 13.39
N LYS A 114 -4.74 -31.50 12.17
CA LYS A 114 -5.28 -32.54 11.29
C LYS A 114 -4.94 -33.90 11.89
N VAL A 115 -5.87 -34.47 12.64
CA VAL A 115 -5.74 -35.80 13.25
C VAL A 115 -5.36 -36.78 12.15
N ALA A 116 -4.13 -37.29 12.20
CA ALA A 116 -3.69 -38.33 11.29
C ALA A 116 -4.53 -39.58 11.58
N ALA A 117 -5.36 -39.98 10.60
CA ALA A 117 -6.07 -41.24 10.69
C ALA A 117 -5.02 -42.35 10.85
N ILE A 118 -5.14 -43.13 11.93
CA ILE A 118 -4.24 -44.25 12.20
C ILE A 118 -4.23 -45.14 10.95
N PRO A 119 -3.07 -45.41 10.32
CA PRO A 119 -3.02 -46.22 9.11
C PRO A 119 -3.73 -47.55 9.34
N GLN A 120 -4.63 -47.94 8.44
CA GLN A 120 -5.41 -49.18 8.60
C GLN A 120 -4.49 -50.41 8.72
N ALA A 121 -3.30 -50.35 8.11
CA ALA A 121 -2.22 -51.32 8.30
C ALA A 121 -1.79 -51.52 9.76
N LEU A 122 -1.76 -50.47 10.60
CA LEU A 122 -1.42 -50.59 12.03
C LEU A 122 -2.55 -51.25 12.83
N VAL A 123 -3.81 -50.95 12.47
CA VAL A 123 -5.01 -51.58 13.06
C VAL A 123 -5.11 -53.06 12.66
N GLN A 124 -4.67 -53.40 11.44
CA GLN A 124 -4.57 -54.79 10.98
C GLN A 124 -3.38 -55.53 11.60
N ALA A 125 -2.22 -54.89 11.76
CA ALA A 125 -1.06 -55.48 12.44
C ALA A 125 -1.40 -55.86 13.89
N LEU A 126 -2.06 -54.97 14.64
CA LEU A 126 -2.51 -55.24 16.01
C LEU A 126 -3.62 -56.31 16.12
N LYS A 127 -4.34 -56.59 15.02
CA LYS A 127 -5.30 -57.72 14.96
C LYS A 127 -4.66 -59.06 14.60
N ASN A 128 -3.50 -59.06 13.95
CA ASN A 128 -2.86 -60.24 13.40
C ASN A 128 -1.62 -60.70 14.19
N ALA A 129 -1.23 -59.99 15.23
CA ALA A 129 -0.08 -60.34 16.08
C ALA A 129 -0.31 -61.66 16.85
N PRO A 130 0.51 -62.70 16.65
CA PRO A 130 0.48 -63.90 17.48
C PRO A 130 0.94 -63.59 18.91
N LYS A 131 0.48 -64.37 19.89
CA LYS A 131 1.03 -64.32 21.25
C LYS A 131 2.37 -65.07 21.30
N GLU A 132 3.46 -64.35 21.54
CA GLU A 132 4.74 -64.96 21.91
C GLU A 132 4.70 -65.56 23.32
N PRO A 133 5.37 -66.72 23.52
CA PRO A 133 5.97 -67.10 24.78
C PRO A 133 7.51 -67.02 24.70
N SER A 134 8.08 -66.07 25.43
CA SER A 134 9.31 -66.17 26.24
C SER A 134 10.58 -66.93 25.75
N GLU A 135 11.71 -66.22 25.88
CA GLU A 135 13.05 -66.72 26.28
C GLU A 135 14.05 -67.32 25.26
N LYS A 136 14.91 -66.41 24.74
CA LYS A 136 16.38 -66.36 24.93
C LYS A 136 17.33 -67.44 24.30
N PRO A 137 18.65 -67.13 24.16
CA PRO A 137 19.44 -67.64 23.01
C PRO A 137 20.75 -68.37 23.36
N GLN A 138 21.41 -69.01 22.37
CA GLN A 138 22.88 -68.90 22.18
C GLN A 138 23.43 -69.50 20.85
N GLU A 139 24.57 -68.92 20.44
CA GLU A 139 25.76 -69.52 19.77
C GLU A 139 25.83 -69.90 18.27
N GLU A 140 27.07 -69.81 17.78
CA GLU A 140 27.54 -70.03 16.41
C GLU A 140 28.16 -71.43 16.23
N LYS A 141 28.25 -71.92 14.97
CA LYS A 141 29.34 -72.81 14.54
C LYS A 141 29.56 -72.81 13.03
N LYS A 142 30.71 -73.37 12.62
CA LYS A 142 31.22 -73.35 11.23
C LYS A 142 31.05 -74.71 10.55
N GLU A 143 30.84 -74.68 9.24
CA GLU A 143 31.24 -75.73 8.27
C GLU A 143 32.62 -75.31 7.70
N GLU A 144 33.62 -76.14 7.33
CA GLU A 144 33.71 -77.52 6.79
C GLU A 144 33.86 -77.58 5.24
N GLU A 145 34.38 -78.71 4.72
CA GLU A 145 34.66 -79.06 3.31
C GLU A 145 35.99 -78.51 2.69
N LYS A 146 36.69 -79.14 1.73
CA LYS A 146 36.53 -80.46 1.04
C LYS A 146 37.84 -80.94 0.33
N LYS A 147 38.10 -82.27 0.34
CA LYS A 147 38.65 -83.13 -0.77
C LYS A 147 40.08 -82.86 -1.35
N GLU A 148 40.74 -83.75 -2.11
CA GLU A 148 40.42 -85.10 -2.65
C GLU A 148 41.68 -86.03 -2.80
N GLU A 149 41.50 -87.35 -2.58
CA GLU A 149 41.94 -88.57 -3.33
C GLU A 149 43.30 -88.63 -4.11
N GLU A 150 44.02 -89.76 -4.29
CA GLU A 150 44.03 -91.19 -3.86
C GLU A 150 45.49 -91.75 -4.13
N LYS A 151 45.97 -92.98 -4.44
CA LYS A 151 45.64 -94.43 -4.65
C LYS A 151 47.04 -95.15 -4.68
N LYS A 152 47.36 -96.46 -4.61
CA LYS A 152 46.83 -97.81 -4.27
C LYS A 152 48.10 -98.74 -4.15
N GLU A 153 48.16 -100.00 -3.71
CA GLU A 153 47.20 -101.00 -3.21
C GLU A 153 47.80 -101.87 -2.06
N LYS A 154 48.32 -103.09 -2.32
CA LYS A 154 48.43 -104.21 -1.34
C LYS A 154 49.40 -105.37 -1.71
N PRO A 155 49.74 -106.26 -0.74
CA PRO A 155 50.62 -107.45 -0.91
C PRO A 155 49.92 -108.81 -0.64
N PRO A 156 50.67 -109.94 -0.66
CA PRO A 156 50.33 -111.19 0.03
C PRO A 156 51.35 -111.60 1.12
N ALA A 157 51.01 -112.60 1.95
CA ALA A 157 51.80 -113.11 3.09
C ALA A 157 52.01 -114.65 3.03
N PRO A 158 52.96 -115.26 3.79
CA PRO A 158 53.43 -116.63 3.57
C PRO A 158 52.91 -117.70 4.58
N PRO A 159 52.97 -119.00 4.22
CA PRO A 159 52.85 -120.11 5.18
C PRO A 159 54.06 -121.06 5.23
N LYS A 160 54.60 -121.23 6.45
CA LYS A 160 55.10 -122.41 7.20
C LYS A 160 55.70 -123.71 6.54
N PRO A 161 56.42 -124.57 7.32
CA PRO A 161 57.48 -125.47 6.83
C PRO A 161 57.14 -126.98 6.91
N GLU A 162 58.17 -127.83 7.14
CA GLU A 162 58.22 -129.32 7.28
C GLU A 162 58.57 -130.09 5.98
N GLU A 163 59.32 -131.20 5.97
CA GLU A 163 60.39 -131.74 6.86
C GLU A 163 61.12 -132.92 6.14
N LYS A 164 62.21 -133.47 6.72
CA LYS A 164 62.90 -134.76 6.38
C LYS A 164 63.66 -134.78 5.03
N LYS A 165 64.93 -135.26 4.96
CA LYS A 165 65.51 -136.61 5.21
C LYS A 165 65.03 -137.65 4.18
N GLU A 166 65.85 -138.56 3.64
CA GLU A 166 67.28 -138.85 3.83
C GLU A 166 67.79 -139.72 2.66
N GLU A 167 68.90 -139.38 2.02
CA GLU A 167 69.92 -140.37 1.58
C GLU A 167 71.26 -139.68 1.33
N GLU A 168 72.35 -140.25 1.83
CA GLU A 168 73.61 -139.53 2.07
C GLU A 168 74.82 -140.46 1.83
N LYS A 169 76.03 -139.87 1.75
CA LYS A 169 77.35 -140.56 1.85
C LYS A 169 77.90 -141.24 0.59
N LYS A 170 77.76 -140.58 -0.57
CA LYS A 170 78.87 -140.53 -1.55
C LYS A 170 79.29 -139.12 -1.98
N GLU A 171 78.44 -138.11 -1.85
CA GLU A 171 78.81 -136.70 -2.12
C GLU A 171 79.51 -135.99 -0.93
N LYS A 172 79.51 -136.60 0.25
CA LYS A 172 79.76 -135.90 1.53
C LYS A 172 81.15 -135.27 1.68
N THR A 173 82.16 -135.75 0.95
CA THR A 173 83.51 -135.15 0.92
C THR A 173 83.63 -133.95 -0.03
N ILE A 174 82.92 -133.91 -1.15
CA ILE A 174 82.94 -132.77 -2.09
C ILE A 174 82.15 -131.59 -1.52
N TYR A 175 81.07 -131.88 -0.78
CA TYR A 175 80.23 -130.85 -0.16
C TYR A 175 80.98 -130.03 0.91
N GLN A 176 81.96 -130.62 1.61
CA GLN A 176 82.71 -129.93 2.67
C GLN A 176 83.68 -128.88 2.11
N GLU A 177 84.50 -129.20 1.10
CA GLU A 177 85.40 -128.22 0.47
C GLU A 177 84.63 -127.03 -0.15
N ASN A 178 83.47 -127.29 -0.76
CA ASN A 178 82.63 -126.25 -1.33
C ASN A 178 82.00 -125.36 -0.26
N LEU A 179 81.64 -125.93 0.91
CA LEU A 179 81.11 -125.16 2.03
C LEU A 179 82.18 -124.26 2.67
N GLU A 180 83.42 -124.73 2.83
CA GLU A 180 84.53 -123.92 3.34
C GLU A 180 84.89 -122.78 2.38
N LYS A 181 84.96 -123.05 1.07
CA LYS A 181 85.15 -122.00 0.04
C LYS A 181 84.03 -120.95 0.07
N LEU A 182 82.78 -121.37 0.25
CA LEU A 182 81.64 -120.46 0.38
C LEU A 182 81.72 -119.60 1.66
N GLN A 183 82.15 -120.18 2.78
CA GLN A 183 82.37 -119.44 4.04
C GLN A 183 83.51 -118.42 3.92
N GLN A 184 84.62 -118.78 3.27
CA GLN A 184 85.73 -117.85 3.00
C GLN A 184 85.29 -116.70 2.08
N GLN A 185 84.56 -116.99 0.99
CA GLN A 185 83.99 -115.96 0.12
C GLN A 185 83.01 -115.05 0.87
N LEU A 186 82.20 -115.59 1.77
CA LEU A 186 81.24 -114.81 2.56
C LEU A 186 81.96 -113.89 3.55
N MET A 187 83.02 -114.34 4.24
CA MET A 187 83.80 -113.47 5.12
C MET A 187 84.54 -112.36 4.36
N ALA A 188 85.22 -112.69 3.26
CA ALA A 188 85.90 -111.68 2.43
C ALA A 188 84.93 -110.60 1.92
N LYS A 189 83.73 -111.02 1.50
CA LYS A 189 82.68 -110.11 1.03
C LYS A 189 82.05 -109.27 2.15
N MET A 190 81.99 -109.79 3.38
CA MET A 190 81.57 -109.02 4.56
C MET A 190 82.62 -107.98 4.96
N GLU A 191 83.91 -108.31 4.90
CA GLU A 191 85.02 -107.39 5.18
C GLU A 191 85.08 -106.25 4.16
N GLU A 192 84.91 -106.56 2.87
CA GLU A 192 84.76 -105.56 1.80
C GLU A 192 83.56 -104.62 2.05
N LEU A 193 82.41 -105.18 2.45
CA LEU A 193 81.21 -104.39 2.80
C LEU A 193 81.43 -103.48 4.02
N GLU A 194 82.17 -103.94 5.03
CA GLU A 194 82.48 -103.12 6.20
C GLU A 194 83.46 -101.98 5.86
N LYS A 195 84.41 -102.23 4.95
CA LYS A 195 85.32 -101.20 4.41
C LYS A 195 84.56 -100.15 3.61
N GLN A 196 83.73 -100.57 2.65
CA GLN A 196 82.86 -99.67 1.89
C GLN A 196 81.91 -98.85 2.79
N LYS A 197 81.39 -99.46 3.87
CA LYS A 197 80.56 -98.75 4.85
C LYS A 197 81.33 -97.66 5.60
N LYS A 198 82.57 -97.93 6.04
CA LYS A 198 83.43 -96.94 6.70
C LYS A 198 83.76 -95.77 5.76
N GLU A 199 84.13 -96.06 4.52
CA GLU A 199 84.39 -95.04 3.48
C GLU A 199 83.12 -94.20 3.19
N MET A 200 81.93 -94.82 3.15
CA MET A 200 80.65 -94.12 2.98
C MET A 200 80.28 -93.23 4.18
N ASP A 201 80.53 -93.69 5.41
CA ASP A 201 80.22 -92.93 6.63
C ASP A 201 81.21 -91.77 6.86
N GLU A 202 82.46 -91.90 6.41
CA GLU A 202 83.42 -90.78 6.35
C GLU A 202 83.03 -89.75 5.29
N PHE A 203 82.66 -90.18 4.08
CA PHE A 203 82.16 -89.29 3.02
C PHE A 203 80.90 -88.51 3.44
N LYS A 204 79.94 -89.15 4.12
CA LYS A 204 78.77 -88.46 4.70
C LYS A 204 79.17 -87.37 5.70
N LYS A 205 80.20 -87.62 6.51
CA LYS A 205 80.66 -86.72 7.57
C LYS A 205 81.28 -85.44 7.00
N ASP A 206 82.03 -85.54 5.90
CA ASP A 206 82.59 -84.36 5.23
C ASP A 206 81.56 -83.61 4.37
N LEU A 207 80.64 -84.32 3.72
CA LEU A 207 79.49 -83.70 3.05
C LEU A 207 78.60 -82.92 4.03
N ALA A 208 78.44 -83.41 5.27
CA ALA A 208 77.73 -82.70 6.32
C ALA A 208 78.45 -81.39 6.73
N LYS A 209 79.76 -81.43 6.99
CA LYS A 209 80.57 -80.24 7.29
C LYS A 209 80.54 -79.19 6.17
N GLN A 210 80.50 -79.63 4.91
CA GLN A 210 80.42 -78.71 3.78
C GLN A 210 79.07 -77.97 3.78
N LYS A 211 77.95 -78.71 3.88
CA LYS A 211 76.61 -78.12 3.93
C LYS A 211 76.40 -77.21 5.14
N GLU A 212 76.99 -77.55 6.29
CA GLU A 212 76.94 -76.72 7.50
C GLU A 212 77.62 -75.36 7.28
N LYS A 213 78.77 -75.33 6.59
CA LYS A 213 79.43 -74.07 6.18
C LYS A 213 78.61 -73.26 5.18
N GLU A 214 78.06 -73.92 4.15
CA GLU A 214 77.22 -73.26 3.13
C GLU A 214 75.97 -72.62 3.77
N VAL A 215 75.33 -73.29 4.73
CA VAL A 215 74.19 -72.74 5.49
C VAL A 215 74.60 -71.55 6.38
N GLU A 216 75.74 -71.64 7.08
CA GLU A 216 76.25 -70.57 7.94
C GLU A 216 76.67 -69.32 7.14
N GLU A 217 77.13 -69.49 5.90
CA GLU A 217 77.46 -68.39 4.98
C GLU A 217 76.19 -67.74 4.37
N ILE A 218 75.24 -68.54 3.89
CA ILE A 218 73.92 -68.07 3.43
C ILE A 218 73.19 -67.29 4.53
N LYS A 219 73.27 -67.76 5.78
CA LYS A 219 72.67 -67.09 6.94
C LYS A 219 73.26 -65.69 7.17
N LYS A 220 74.59 -65.54 7.09
CA LYS A 220 75.26 -64.23 7.22
C LYS A 220 74.87 -63.26 6.11
N GLN A 221 74.82 -63.73 4.86
CA GLN A 221 74.33 -62.93 3.73
C GLN A 221 72.86 -62.49 3.94
N MET A 222 72.01 -63.36 4.49
CA MET A 222 70.62 -63.04 4.79
C MET A 222 70.48 -61.99 5.91
N GLU A 223 71.27 -62.11 6.99
CA GLU A 223 71.32 -61.12 8.08
C GLU A 223 71.81 -59.74 7.59
N GLU A 224 72.81 -59.71 6.69
CA GLU A 224 73.32 -58.47 6.11
C GLU A 224 72.30 -57.80 5.17
N VAL A 225 71.61 -58.57 4.31
CA VAL A 225 70.51 -58.06 3.46
C VAL A 225 69.32 -57.56 4.29
N GLN A 226 68.99 -58.22 5.41
CA GLN A 226 67.97 -57.72 6.34
C GLN A 226 68.38 -56.39 6.97
N LYS A 227 69.64 -56.27 7.41
CA LYS A 227 70.19 -55.05 8.01
C LYS A 227 70.19 -53.87 7.02
N GLN A 228 70.55 -54.10 5.77
CA GLN A 228 70.49 -53.09 4.70
C GLN A 228 69.05 -52.61 4.47
N LYS A 229 68.07 -53.52 4.36
CA LYS A 229 66.65 -53.16 4.19
C LYS A 229 66.06 -52.37 5.35
N ILE A 230 66.50 -52.64 6.59
CA ILE A 230 66.10 -51.84 7.77
C ILE A 230 66.63 -50.40 7.64
N GLN A 231 67.91 -50.23 7.28
CA GLN A 231 68.52 -48.90 7.10
C GLN A 231 67.89 -48.11 5.94
N GLU A 232 67.55 -48.76 4.82
CA GLU A 232 66.80 -48.14 3.72
C GLU A 232 65.39 -47.70 4.17
N MET A 233 64.71 -48.51 4.98
CA MET A 233 63.37 -48.19 5.50
C MET A 233 63.40 -47.02 6.49
N GLU A 234 64.38 -46.98 7.40
CA GLU A 234 64.59 -45.85 8.33
C GLU A 234 64.89 -44.55 7.56
N LEU A 235 65.78 -44.60 6.56
CA LEU A 235 66.09 -43.44 5.73
C LEU A 235 64.88 -42.95 4.92
N ALA A 236 64.05 -43.87 4.41
CA ALA A 236 62.81 -43.54 3.71
C ALA A 236 61.77 -42.90 4.65
N GLN A 237 61.64 -43.38 5.89
CA GLN A 237 60.79 -42.75 6.90
C GLN A 237 61.28 -41.34 7.27
N GLN A 238 62.59 -41.16 7.51
CA GLN A 238 63.16 -39.85 7.82
C GLN A 238 62.94 -38.82 6.71
N LYS A 239 63.15 -39.19 5.44
CA LYS A 239 62.84 -38.32 4.29
C LYS A 239 61.36 -37.93 4.25
N LYS A 240 60.46 -38.90 4.43
CA LYS A 240 59.01 -38.64 4.41
C LYS A 240 58.53 -37.76 5.58
N ILE A 241 59.21 -37.81 6.73
CA ILE A 241 58.99 -36.88 7.84
C ILE A 241 59.43 -35.46 7.45
N GLN A 242 60.63 -35.31 6.88
CA GLN A 242 61.14 -34.00 6.43
C GLN A 242 60.28 -33.36 5.34
N GLU A 243 59.81 -34.13 4.36
CA GLU A 243 58.88 -33.66 3.31
C GLU A 243 57.57 -33.14 3.90
N LEU A 244 56.97 -33.89 4.84
CA LEU A 244 55.72 -33.56 5.49
C LEU A 244 55.86 -32.38 6.48
N GLU A 245 57.06 -32.16 7.02
CA GLU A 245 57.39 -31.01 7.86
C GLU A 245 57.57 -29.73 7.02
N GLN A 246 58.27 -29.82 5.87
CA GLN A 246 58.34 -28.72 4.89
C GLN A 246 56.96 -28.38 4.29
N GLU A 247 56.09 -29.36 4.08
CA GLU A 247 54.73 -29.12 3.60
C GLU A 247 53.89 -28.36 4.64
N LYS A 248 53.97 -28.74 5.92
CA LYS A 248 53.35 -28.01 7.03
C LYS A 248 53.88 -26.58 7.14
N GLU A 249 55.17 -26.36 6.94
CA GLU A 249 55.76 -25.02 6.99
C GLU A 249 55.23 -24.15 5.84
N LYS A 250 55.20 -24.65 4.60
CA LYS A 250 54.59 -23.97 3.44
C LYS A 250 53.09 -23.68 3.64
N GLN A 251 52.33 -24.61 4.21
CA GLN A 251 50.92 -24.40 4.54
C GLN A 251 50.75 -23.29 5.59
N LYS A 252 51.61 -23.25 6.61
CA LYS A 252 51.63 -22.22 7.65
C LYS A 252 52.01 -20.84 7.09
N GLU A 253 52.99 -20.75 6.19
CA GLU A 253 53.34 -19.52 5.48
C GLU A 253 52.18 -19.01 4.62
N ALA A 254 51.58 -19.88 3.80
CA ALA A 254 50.43 -19.53 2.97
C ALA A 254 49.22 -19.07 3.81
N GLN A 255 48.98 -19.70 4.96
CA GLN A 255 47.93 -19.30 5.89
C GLN A 255 48.21 -17.92 6.52
N GLN A 256 49.47 -17.63 6.86
CA GLN A 256 49.87 -16.30 7.34
C GLN A 256 49.77 -15.21 6.26
N GLU A 257 50.13 -15.52 5.01
CA GLU A 257 49.98 -14.59 3.89
C GLU A 257 48.50 -14.29 3.60
N LEU A 258 47.65 -15.33 3.60
CA LEU A 258 46.20 -15.18 3.46
C LEU A 258 45.60 -14.33 4.59
N SER A 259 46.04 -14.53 5.84
CA SER A 259 45.62 -13.73 6.99
C SER A 259 45.97 -12.25 6.81
N LYS A 260 47.22 -11.94 6.39
CA LYS A 260 47.67 -10.55 6.14
C LYS A 260 46.87 -9.89 5.03
N LYS A 261 46.58 -10.60 3.94
CA LYS A 261 45.75 -10.11 2.83
C LYS A 261 44.30 -9.87 3.25
N MET A 262 43.73 -10.73 4.10
CA MET A 262 42.39 -10.55 4.65
C MET A 262 42.30 -9.34 5.59
N GLU A 263 43.33 -9.12 6.41
CA GLU A 263 43.45 -7.94 7.27
C GLU A 263 43.61 -6.65 6.46
N GLU A 264 44.43 -6.64 5.40
CA GLU A 264 44.58 -5.50 4.48
C GLU A 264 43.25 -5.15 3.77
N VAL A 265 42.52 -6.16 3.28
CA VAL A 265 41.19 -5.97 2.68
C VAL A 265 40.18 -5.42 3.69
N SER A 266 40.18 -5.95 4.92
CA SER A 266 39.32 -5.46 6.00
C SER A 266 39.65 -4.00 6.35
N ARG A 267 40.94 -3.64 6.41
CA ARG A 267 41.37 -2.26 6.65
C ARG A 267 40.88 -1.32 5.55
N ARG A 268 41.09 -1.68 4.27
CA ARG A 268 40.61 -0.91 3.11
C ARG A 268 39.09 -0.75 3.09
N LEU A 269 38.32 -1.77 3.48
CA LEU A 269 36.87 -1.66 3.64
C LEU A 269 36.51 -0.58 4.68
N THR A 270 37.11 -0.64 5.89
CA THR A 270 36.84 0.38 6.92
C THR A 270 37.32 1.79 6.55
N GLU A 271 38.38 1.92 5.74
CA GLU A 271 38.84 3.20 5.18
C GLU A 271 37.85 3.77 4.16
N MET A 272 37.37 2.93 3.22
CA MET A 272 36.34 3.32 2.25
C MET A 272 35.02 3.71 2.91
N ASP A 273 34.57 2.97 3.91
CA ASP A 273 33.28 3.26 4.57
C ASP A 273 33.37 4.52 5.44
N LYS A 274 34.51 4.79 6.10
CA LYS A 274 34.76 6.10 6.74
C LYS A 274 34.74 7.24 5.73
N ALA A 275 35.36 7.08 4.56
CA ALA A 275 35.36 8.09 3.51
C ALA A 275 33.95 8.38 2.97
N LYS A 276 33.16 7.32 2.69
CA LYS A 276 31.74 7.47 2.30
C LYS A 276 30.91 8.17 3.36
N VAL A 277 31.08 7.82 4.64
CA VAL A 277 30.36 8.47 5.75
C VAL A 277 30.72 9.95 5.86
N GLN A 278 31.99 10.32 5.67
CA GLN A 278 32.41 11.72 5.62
C GLN A 278 31.83 12.47 4.41
N GLU A 279 31.82 11.85 3.22
CA GLU A 279 31.22 12.44 2.02
C GLU A 279 29.71 12.67 2.18
N VAL A 280 29.01 11.71 2.79
CA VAL A 280 27.57 11.84 3.13
C VAL A 280 27.35 12.93 4.18
N GLN A 281 28.18 13.02 5.23
CA GLN A 281 28.07 14.09 6.23
C GLN A 281 28.35 15.49 5.66
N GLU A 282 29.27 15.63 4.69
CA GLU A 282 29.47 16.89 3.97
C GLU A 282 28.29 17.25 3.07
N LYS A 283 27.72 16.28 2.34
CA LYS A 283 26.53 16.48 1.51
C LYS A 283 25.33 16.88 2.36
N GLU A 284 25.15 16.25 3.52
CA GLU A 284 24.09 16.57 4.48
C GLU A 284 24.26 18.01 5.02
N LYS A 285 25.46 18.40 5.46
CA LYS A 285 25.72 19.80 5.89
C LYS A 285 25.38 20.82 4.79
N LYS A 286 25.84 20.58 3.56
CA LYS A 286 25.56 21.47 2.41
C LYS A 286 24.06 21.49 2.08
N PHE A 287 23.35 20.38 2.24
CA PHE A 287 21.90 20.31 2.07
C PHE A 287 21.16 21.09 3.16
N GLN A 288 21.55 20.96 4.43
CA GLN A 288 20.99 21.71 5.56
C GLN A 288 21.26 23.22 5.43
N GLU A 289 22.44 23.64 4.97
CA GLU A 289 22.75 25.05 4.65
C GLU A 289 21.82 25.61 3.56
N ILE A 290 21.61 24.85 2.47
CA ILE A 290 20.69 25.23 1.38
C ILE A 290 19.23 25.27 1.87
N LEU A 291 18.83 24.33 2.73
CA LEU A 291 17.48 24.26 3.31
C LEU A 291 17.21 25.46 4.22
N ASN A 292 18.12 25.76 5.15
CA ASN A 292 18.03 26.91 6.05
C ASN A 292 17.99 28.23 5.29
N LYS A 293 18.81 28.39 4.25
CA LYS A 293 18.77 29.56 3.37
C LYS A 293 17.41 29.72 2.68
N LYS A 294 16.83 28.64 2.13
CA LYS A 294 15.50 28.67 1.51
C LYS A 294 14.38 28.99 2.51
N ILE A 295 14.50 28.52 3.76
CA ILE A 295 13.56 28.86 4.85
C ILE A 295 13.62 30.37 5.14
N GLN A 296 14.81 30.95 5.23
CA GLN A 296 14.98 32.39 5.42
C GLN A 296 14.42 33.19 4.22
N GLU A 297 14.77 32.83 2.98
CA GLU A 297 14.24 33.48 1.77
C GLU A 297 12.70 33.44 1.72
N ALA A 298 12.08 32.32 2.13
CA ALA A 298 10.63 32.18 2.22
C ALA A 298 10.02 33.04 3.35
N GLN A 299 10.68 33.15 4.51
CA GLN A 299 10.24 34.01 5.61
C GLN A 299 10.32 35.50 5.22
N GLU A 300 11.41 35.94 4.60
CA GLU A 300 11.57 37.31 4.10
C GLU A 300 10.52 37.66 3.03
N ALA A 301 10.26 36.74 2.09
CA ALA A 301 9.20 36.91 1.10
C ALA A 301 7.80 37.01 1.74
N ASN A 302 7.51 36.18 2.75
CA ASN A 302 6.22 36.20 3.46
C ASN A 302 6.04 37.49 4.28
N ASN A 303 7.07 37.92 5.01
CA ASN A 303 7.07 39.19 5.74
C ASN A 303 6.82 40.38 4.80
N LYS A 304 7.47 40.40 3.62
CA LYS A 304 7.28 41.43 2.59
C LYS A 304 5.86 41.43 2.01
N GLN A 305 5.22 40.26 1.87
CA GLN A 305 3.80 40.19 1.50
C GLN A 305 2.89 40.71 2.63
N LEU A 306 3.17 40.34 3.88
CA LEU A 306 2.42 40.79 5.05
C LEU A 306 2.46 42.32 5.21
N ASP A 307 3.62 42.95 5.01
CA ASP A 307 3.75 44.40 5.06
C ASP A 307 3.04 45.10 3.90
N LYS A 308 3.06 44.51 2.70
CA LYS A 308 2.22 45.01 1.60
C LYS A 308 0.73 44.92 1.93
N ILE A 309 0.27 43.82 2.52
CA ILE A 309 -1.14 43.66 2.95
C ILE A 309 -1.52 44.71 4.01
N LYS A 310 -0.63 45.04 4.95
CA LYS A 310 -0.85 46.15 5.91
C LYS A 310 -0.99 47.50 5.17
N GLN A 311 -0.14 47.76 4.19
CA GLN A 311 -0.17 48.99 3.40
C GLN A 311 -1.44 49.11 2.55
N ASP A 312 -1.77 48.05 1.79
CA ASP A 312 -2.98 47.97 0.95
C ASP A 312 -4.25 48.11 1.83
N ASN A 313 -4.31 47.49 3.01
CA ASN A 313 -5.42 47.67 3.97
C ASN A 313 -5.51 49.10 4.54
N THR A 314 -4.37 49.76 4.78
CA THR A 314 -4.35 51.14 5.28
C THR A 314 -4.88 52.11 4.21
N LEU A 315 -4.45 51.93 2.95
CA LEU A 315 -4.93 52.70 1.80
C LEU A 315 -6.44 52.52 1.59
N ASN A 316 -6.93 51.28 1.71
CA ASN A 316 -8.36 50.98 1.60
C ASN A 316 -9.19 51.64 2.72
N MET A 317 -8.69 51.68 3.96
CA MET A 317 -9.35 52.41 5.05
C MET A 317 -9.39 53.92 4.79
N GLU A 318 -8.33 54.51 4.21
CA GLU A 318 -8.30 55.93 3.83
C GLU A 318 -9.35 56.23 2.75
N LEU A 319 -9.40 55.40 1.70
CA LEU A 319 -10.35 55.54 0.59
C LEU A 319 -11.81 55.38 1.04
N VAL A 320 -12.10 54.45 1.96
CA VAL A 320 -13.44 54.29 2.54
C VAL A 320 -13.86 55.52 3.36
N LYS A 321 -12.97 56.10 4.18
CA LYS A 321 -13.25 57.35 4.89
C LYS A 321 -13.53 58.50 3.93
N GLN A 322 -12.73 58.64 2.87
CA GLN A 322 -12.89 59.71 1.88
C GLN A 322 -14.22 59.57 1.12
N ASN A 323 -14.58 58.35 0.68
CA ASN A 323 -15.85 58.08 0.03
C ASN A 323 -17.06 58.38 0.94
N TYR A 324 -16.98 58.03 2.22
CA TYR A 324 -18.01 58.36 3.21
C TYR A 324 -18.15 59.88 3.42
N GLN A 325 -17.03 60.61 3.52
CA GLN A 325 -17.06 62.09 3.61
C GLN A 325 -17.66 62.73 2.36
N ASN A 326 -17.35 62.22 1.17
CA ASN A 326 -17.92 62.71 -0.09
C ASN A 326 -19.45 62.52 -0.13
N GLN A 327 -19.95 61.33 0.20
CA GLN A 327 -21.39 61.05 0.28
C GLN A 327 -22.10 61.95 1.30
N LEU A 328 -21.47 62.21 2.44
CA LEU A 328 -22.02 63.08 3.48
C LEU A 328 -22.07 64.55 3.04
N GLN A 329 -21.09 65.03 2.27
CA GLN A 329 -21.14 66.35 1.63
C GLN A 329 -22.22 66.44 0.54
N GLU A 330 -22.42 65.39 -0.26
CA GLU A 330 -23.49 65.36 -1.27
C GLU A 330 -24.88 65.39 -0.62
N LYS A 331 -25.10 64.59 0.44
CA LYS A 331 -26.35 64.60 1.20
C LYS A 331 -26.62 65.95 1.86
N ASN A 332 -25.61 66.64 2.38
CA ASN A 332 -25.77 67.99 2.90
C ASN A 332 -26.19 68.99 1.81
N LYS A 333 -25.60 68.93 0.61
CA LYS A 333 -26.00 69.78 -0.54
C LYS A 333 -27.41 69.46 -1.04
N GLU A 334 -27.84 68.20 -0.95
CA GLU A 334 -29.20 67.78 -1.30
C GLU A 334 -30.22 68.32 -0.28
N VAL A 335 -29.94 68.22 1.02
CA VAL A 335 -30.76 68.81 2.09
C VAL A 335 -30.86 70.34 1.96
N GLU A 336 -29.76 71.01 1.61
CA GLU A 336 -29.74 72.47 1.39
C GLU A 336 -30.62 72.89 0.20
N ARG A 337 -30.55 72.16 -0.93
CA ARG A 337 -31.46 72.36 -2.08
C ARG A 337 -32.93 72.11 -1.72
N LEU A 338 -33.23 71.02 -1.01
CA LEU A 338 -34.59 70.71 -0.57
C LEU A 338 -35.15 71.80 0.36
N SER A 339 -34.31 72.34 1.25
CA SER A 339 -34.68 73.47 2.12
C SER A 339 -35.04 74.73 1.32
N GLN A 340 -34.25 75.05 0.28
CA GLN A 340 -34.54 76.15 -0.64
C GLN A 340 -35.87 75.95 -1.37
N THR A 341 -36.11 74.76 -1.95
CA THR A 341 -37.38 74.45 -2.62
C THR A 341 -38.58 74.48 -1.68
N ILE A 342 -38.43 74.04 -0.42
CA ILE A 342 -39.50 74.15 0.60
C ILE A 342 -39.82 75.62 0.90
N ALA A 343 -38.80 76.48 1.02
CA ALA A 343 -38.99 77.92 1.23
C ALA A 343 -39.70 78.59 0.03
N GLU A 344 -39.36 78.22 -1.22
CA GLU A 344 -40.06 78.68 -2.42
C GLU A 344 -41.53 78.23 -2.43
N ILE A 345 -41.81 76.96 -2.11
CA ILE A 345 -43.17 76.43 -2.01
C ILE A 345 -43.98 77.19 -0.95
N GLN A 346 -43.42 77.43 0.24
CA GLN A 346 -44.09 78.21 1.30
C GLN A 346 -44.38 79.65 0.87
N ASN A 347 -43.44 80.30 0.18
CA ASN A 347 -43.61 81.68 -0.30
C ASN A 347 -44.66 81.78 -1.42
N ASN A 348 -44.71 80.79 -2.31
CA ASN A 348 -45.76 80.68 -3.33
C ASN A 348 -47.13 80.35 -2.73
N GLN A 349 -47.21 79.42 -1.77
CA GLN A 349 -48.44 79.15 -1.01
C GLN A 349 -48.96 80.41 -0.31
N LYS A 350 -48.07 81.23 0.25
CA LYS A 350 -48.45 82.52 0.86
C LYS A 350 -49.04 83.48 -0.18
N LYS A 351 -48.39 83.66 -1.33
CA LYS A 351 -48.95 84.48 -2.43
C LYS A 351 -50.32 84.01 -2.86
N THR A 352 -50.51 82.70 -3.07
CA THR A 352 -51.81 82.14 -3.44
C THR A 352 -52.86 82.32 -2.32
N LEU A 353 -52.46 82.30 -1.05
CA LEU A 353 -53.35 82.62 0.07
C LEU A 353 -53.76 84.10 0.08
N ASP A 354 -52.82 85.01 -0.17
CA ASP A 354 -53.06 86.46 -0.27
C ASP A 354 -53.96 86.77 -1.49
N GLU A 355 -53.75 86.10 -2.63
CA GLU A 355 -54.61 86.14 -3.82
C GLU A 355 -56.01 85.61 -3.55
N ILE A 356 -56.15 84.48 -2.82
CA ILE A 356 -57.46 83.93 -2.41
C ILE A 356 -58.17 84.87 -1.44
N GLN A 357 -57.45 85.55 -0.54
CA GLN A 357 -58.03 86.56 0.35
C GLN A 357 -58.52 87.78 -0.44
N LYS A 358 -57.72 88.30 -1.38
CA LYS A 358 -58.12 89.40 -2.27
C LYS A 358 -59.29 89.02 -3.17
N TYR A 359 -59.31 87.80 -3.69
CA TYR A 359 -60.46 87.28 -4.45
C TYR A 359 -61.69 87.14 -3.56
N LYS A 360 -61.54 86.72 -2.30
CA LYS A 360 -62.65 86.68 -1.33
C LYS A 360 -63.18 88.07 -0.97
N SER A 361 -62.34 89.08 -0.79
CA SER A 361 -62.83 90.45 -0.58
C SER A 361 -63.54 90.96 -1.83
N GLU A 362 -62.92 90.81 -3.01
CA GLU A 362 -63.57 91.17 -4.27
C GLU A 362 -64.89 90.42 -4.53
N GLN A 363 -65.01 89.16 -4.11
CA GLN A 363 -66.27 88.40 -4.20
C GLN A 363 -67.26 88.79 -3.10
N SER A 364 -66.82 89.26 -1.93
CA SER A 364 -67.69 89.86 -0.92
C SER A 364 -68.24 91.21 -1.40
N ASP A 365 -67.39 92.05 -1.99
CA ASP A 365 -67.76 93.34 -2.59
C ASP A 365 -68.74 93.11 -3.76
N LYS A 366 -68.41 92.16 -4.66
CA LYS A 366 -69.29 91.75 -5.77
C LYS A 366 -70.55 91.05 -5.28
N GLN A 367 -70.53 90.31 -4.17
CA GLN A 367 -71.73 89.71 -3.59
C GLN A 367 -72.60 90.78 -2.95
N GLN A 368 -72.05 91.80 -2.30
CA GLN A 368 -72.82 92.93 -1.77
C GLN A 368 -73.39 93.78 -2.93
N GLU A 369 -72.63 93.97 -4.01
CA GLU A 369 -73.13 94.54 -5.26
C GLU A 369 -74.21 93.64 -5.91
N LEU A 370 -74.08 92.32 -5.82
CA LEU A 370 -75.05 91.35 -6.32
C LEU A 370 -76.29 91.28 -5.43
N GLU A 371 -76.19 91.50 -4.12
CA GLU A 371 -77.32 91.58 -3.18
C GLU A 371 -78.09 92.88 -3.39
N ASN A 372 -77.38 94.00 -3.64
CA ASN A 372 -77.99 95.23 -4.14
C ASN A 372 -78.67 95.01 -5.51
N LYS A 373 -78.02 94.31 -6.45
CA LYS A 373 -78.63 93.94 -7.73
C LYS A 373 -79.70 92.85 -7.61
N ILE A 374 -79.75 92.07 -6.55
CA ILE A 374 -80.80 91.07 -6.30
C ILE A 374 -82.00 91.73 -5.63
N ALA A 375 -81.83 92.79 -4.82
CA ALA A 375 -82.92 93.70 -4.51
C ALA A 375 -83.51 94.31 -5.80
N ASP A 376 -82.66 94.70 -6.75
CA ASP A 376 -83.07 95.27 -8.05
C ASP A 376 -83.66 94.21 -9.02
N LEU A 377 -83.18 92.96 -8.99
CA LEU A 377 -83.61 91.84 -9.85
C LEU A 377 -84.68 90.92 -9.22
N ILE A 378 -85.00 91.06 -7.93
CA ILE A 378 -86.29 90.61 -7.39
C ILE A 378 -87.44 91.38 -8.07
N THR A 379 -87.17 92.59 -8.56
CA THR A 379 -88.05 93.34 -9.47
C THR A 379 -88.09 92.78 -10.91
N LYS A 380 -87.10 91.98 -11.35
CA LYS A 380 -86.93 91.48 -12.74
C LYS A 380 -86.12 90.16 -12.78
N GLY A 381 -86.77 89.02 -12.53
CA GLY A 381 -86.07 87.75 -12.27
C GLY A 381 -85.97 86.73 -13.43
N LYS A 382 -85.30 85.59 -13.11
CA LYS A 382 -85.24 84.28 -13.83
C LYS A 382 -84.47 84.25 -15.18
N SER A 383 -83.77 83.17 -15.58
CA SER A 383 -83.46 81.87 -14.94
C SER A 383 -82.43 81.05 -15.76
N GLU A 384 -81.68 80.13 -15.11
CA GLU A 384 -81.14 78.85 -15.66
C GLU A 384 -80.12 78.88 -16.82
N SER A 385 -79.30 77.84 -17.12
CA SER A 385 -78.78 76.68 -16.35
C SER A 385 -77.49 76.14 -17.04
N ILE A 386 -76.93 74.97 -16.65
CA ILE A 386 -75.55 74.53 -16.96
C ILE A 386 -75.51 73.09 -17.54
N ASN A 387 -74.41 72.77 -18.26
CA ASN A 387 -73.59 71.53 -18.14
C ASN A 387 -73.54 70.56 -19.35
N LYS A 388 -72.37 69.91 -19.56
CA LYS A 388 -72.23 68.64 -20.30
C LYS A 388 -70.85 67.95 -20.16
N ASN A 389 -70.90 66.61 -20.26
CA ASN A 389 -69.86 65.64 -20.64
C ASN A 389 -68.68 65.33 -19.69
N THR A 390 -68.52 64.02 -19.42
CA THR A 390 -67.24 63.36 -19.13
C THR A 390 -67.10 62.10 -19.98
N THR A 391 -66.06 62.03 -20.82
CA THR A 391 -65.70 60.84 -21.63
C THR A 391 -64.18 60.64 -21.58
N GLN A 392 -63.63 60.45 -20.38
CA GLN A 392 -62.18 60.32 -20.16
C GLN A 392 -61.74 58.91 -19.72
N GLU A 393 -62.66 58.09 -19.19
CA GLU A 393 -62.33 56.78 -18.59
C GLU A 393 -61.92 55.71 -19.62
N ARG A 394 -62.27 55.86 -20.89
CA ARG A 394 -61.93 54.89 -21.95
C ARG A 394 -60.52 55.03 -22.53
N THR A 395 -59.81 56.13 -22.27
CA THR A 395 -58.49 56.38 -22.87
C THR A 395 -57.36 55.67 -22.14
N ILE A 396 -57.52 55.41 -20.83
CA ILE A 396 -56.46 54.90 -19.96
C ILE A 396 -56.19 53.39 -20.17
N LEU A 397 -57.21 52.60 -20.53
CA LEU A 397 -57.09 51.15 -20.60
C LEU A 397 -56.23 50.64 -21.78
N ASN A 398 -56.16 51.38 -22.88
CA ASN A 398 -55.48 50.94 -24.11
C ASN A 398 -53.96 51.17 -24.12
N GLN A 399 -53.40 51.93 -23.17
CA GLN A 399 -51.95 52.22 -23.14
C GLN A 399 -51.11 51.11 -22.48
N GLN A 400 -51.72 50.13 -21.80
CA GLN A 400 -50.98 49.07 -21.08
C GLN A 400 -50.57 47.86 -21.94
N TRP A 401 -51.02 47.76 -23.20
CA TRP A 401 -50.84 46.55 -24.03
C TRP A 401 -49.65 46.56 -25.00
N GLN A 402 -48.83 47.63 -25.06
CA GLN A 402 -47.69 47.72 -25.98
C GLN A 402 -46.31 47.46 -25.36
N TYR A 403 -46.22 46.94 -24.14
CA TYR A 403 -44.94 46.80 -23.39
C TYR A 403 -44.36 45.38 -23.31
N LEU A 404 -44.89 44.40 -24.06
CA LEU A 404 -44.56 42.97 -23.89
C LEU A 404 -43.98 42.26 -25.14
N GLU A 405 -43.52 43.00 -26.16
CA GLU A 405 -42.82 42.42 -27.33
C GLU A 405 -41.45 43.07 -27.60
N GLN A 406 -40.44 42.78 -26.75
CA GLN A 406 -39.00 42.82 -27.11
C GLN A 406 -38.06 42.40 -25.96
N ILE A 407 -37.82 41.09 -25.78
CA ILE A 407 -36.57 40.60 -25.15
C ILE A 407 -36.09 39.34 -25.89
N LYS A 408 -34.94 39.44 -26.56
CA LYS A 408 -34.03 38.30 -26.79
C LYS A 408 -32.89 38.45 -25.79
N ALA A 409 -32.59 37.40 -25.04
CA ALA A 409 -31.56 37.43 -24.01
C ALA A 409 -30.14 37.49 -24.63
N ASN A 410 -29.28 38.32 -24.05
CA ASN A 410 -27.96 38.67 -24.61
C ASN A 410 -26.80 38.61 -23.60
N ASN A 411 -27.01 38.40 -22.30
CA ASN A 411 -25.92 38.24 -21.32
C ASN A 411 -26.29 37.45 -20.05
N LEU A 412 -25.28 37.07 -19.25
CA LEU A 412 -25.47 36.25 -18.05
C LEU A 412 -26.21 36.97 -16.90
N GLY A 413 -26.41 38.29 -16.95
CA GLY A 413 -27.29 38.99 -16.00
C GLY A 413 -28.77 38.61 -16.14
N GLU A 414 -29.18 38.13 -17.32
CA GLU A 414 -30.52 37.54 -17.51
C GLU A 414 -30.58 36.09 -17.01
N HIS A 415 -29.46 35.36 -17.11
CA HIS A 415 -29.31 34.06 -16.47
C HIS A 415 -29.35 34.19 -14.94
N ASP A 416 -28.74 35.23 -14.34
CA ASP A 416 -28.86 35.50 -12.90
C ASP A 416 -30.28 35.87 -12.45
N ARG A 417 -31.05 36.58 -13.30
CA ARG A 417 -32.48 36.81 -13.07
C ARG A 417 -33.32 35.53 -13.16
N LEU A 418 -32.86 34.52 -13.91
CA LEU A 418 -33.43 33.17 -13.86
C LEU A 418 -32.95 32.43 -12.60
N VAL A 419 -31.66 32.53 -12.22
CA VAL A 419 -31.12 31.89 -11.00
C VAL A 419 -31.84 32.38 -9.74
N GLN A 420 -32.07 33.69 -9.61
CA GLN A 420 -32.82 34.26 -8.47
C GLN A 420 -34.32 33.93 -8.49
N LYS A 421 -34.90 33.46 -9.61
CA LYS A 421 -36.26 32.90 -9.63
C LYS A 421 -36.37 31.55 -8.93
N PHE A 422 -35.30 30.79 -8.71
CA PHE A 422 -35.38 29.40 -8.20
C PHE A 422 -35.68 29.20 -6.70
N SER A 423 -36.21 30.22 -6.01
CA SER A 423 -37.02 30.02 -4.79
C SER A 423 -38.53 29.90 -5.10
N THR A 424 -38.96 30.36 -6.28
CA THR A 424 -40.35 30.34 -6.77
C THR A 424 -40.41 30.14 -8.29
N ASN A 425 -40.38 28.88 -8.74
CA ASN A 425 -40.80 28.54 -10.10
C ASN A 425 -42.30 28.81 -10.26
N PHE A 426 -42.63 30.02 -10.70
CA PHE A 426 -43.98 30.44 -11.04
C PHE A 426 -44.40 29.95 -12.43
N ASP A 427 -43.41 29.75 -13.30
CA ASP A 427 -43.59 29.39 -14.70
C ASP A 427 -43.55 27.86 -14.87
N GLN A 428 -44.74 27.25 -14.87
CA GLN A 428 -45.01 25.84 -15.20
C GLN A 428 -44.51 24.74 -14.22
N GLY A 429 -45.09 24.72 -13.02
CA GLY A 429 -45.44 23.45 -12.35
C GLY A 429 -44.50 22.93 -11.25
N ALA A 430 -45.12 22.52 -10.14
CA ALA A 430 -44.53 21.85 -8.96
C ALA A 430 -43.37 22.61 -8.25
N VAL A 431 -43.66 23.12 -7.05
CA VAL A 431 -42.62 23.64 -6.15
C VAL A 431 -41.81 22.47 -5.57
N VAL A 432 -40.49 22.58 -5.63
CA VAL A 432 -39.53 21.61 -5.09
C VAL A 432 -38.85 22.23 -3.87
N PRO A 433 -38.75 21.56 -2.71
CA PRO A 433 -38.05 22.10 -1.55
C PRO A 433 -36.54 22.23 -1.78
N ALA A 434 -35.87 23.07 -0.98
CA ALA A 434 -34.41 23.06 -0.92
C ALA A 434 -33.92 21.71 -0.38
N LEU A 435 -32.65 21.38 -0.65
CA LEU A 435 -32.09 20.06 -0.35
C LEU A 435 -30.71 20.21 0.30
N ASP A 436 -30.49 19.45 1.36
CA ASP A 436 -29.29 19.46 2.19
C ASP A 436 -28.78 18.02 2.36
N PHE A 437 -27.59 17.71 1.84
CA PHE A 437 -26.97 16.38 1.87
C PHE A 437 -25.46 16.37 2.06
N PHE A 438 -24.84 17.48 2.46
CA PHE A 438 -23.39 17.61 2.61
C PHE A 438 -22.88 16.95 3.91
N ASP A 439 -23.20 15.67 4.10
CA ASP A 439 -22.68 14.87 5.20
C ASP A 439 -21.27 14.33 4.90
N SER A 440 -20.60 13.80 5.94
CA SER A 440 -19.25 13.24 5.81
C SER A 440 -19.18 12.07 4.83
N LYS A 441 -20.28 11.34 4.65
CA LYS A 441 -20.38 10.21 3.71
C LYS A 441 -20.43 10.68 2.26
N PHE A 442 -21.18 11.76 1.97
CA PHE A 442 -21.17 12.42 0.66
C PHE A 442 -19.77 12.94 0.32
N ILE A 443 -19.09 13.60 1.27
CA ILE A 443 -17.72 14.11 1.08
C ILE A 443 -16.74 12.96 0.81
N GLN A 444 -16.78 11.88 1.59
CA GLN A 444 -15.93 10.68 1.40
C GLN A 444 -16.16 9.96 0.06
N ASN A 445 -17.37 10.04 -0.50
CA ASN A 445 -17.76 9.34 -1.73
C ASN A 445 -18.02 10.31 -2.89
N LEU A 446 -17.49 11.54 -2.82
CA LEU A 446 -17.84 12.65 -3.70
C LEU A 446 -17.69 12.28 -5.18
N TYR A 447 -16.54 11.73 -5.56
CA TYR A 447 -16.25 11.29 -6.93
C TYR A 447 -17.25 10.24 -7.42
N ASP A 448 -17.48 9.20 -6.61
CA ASP A 448 -18.37 8.07 -6.88
C ASP A 448 -19.81 8.53 -7.14
N ILE A 449 -20.32 9.41 -6.29
CA ILE A 449 -21.69 9.93 -6.33
C ILE A 449 -21.85 10.94 -7.47
N MET A 450 -20.89 11.86 -7.65
CA MET A 450 -20.90 12.82 -8.77
C MET A 450 -20.81 12.12 -10.12
N SER A 451 -19.94 11.10 -10.25
CA SER A 451 -19.79 10.31 -11.48
C SER A 451 -21.09 9.58 -11.83
N PHE A 452 -21.69 8.87 -10.87
CA PHE A 452 -22.94 8.13 -11.07
C PHE A 452 -24.12 9.03 -11.47
N HIS A 453 -24.36 10.11 -10.72
CA HIS A 453 -25.43 11.08 -11.01
C HIS A 453 -25.04 12.13 -12.07
N LYS A 454 -23.84 12.02 -12.66
CA LYS A 454 -23.26 12.92 -13.68
C LYS A 454 -23.25 14.40 -13.28
N MET A 455 -23.17 14.66 -11.97
CA MET A 455 -23.14 16.01 -11.40
C MET A 455 -21.76 16.65 -11.63
N LYS A 456 -21.72 17.97 -11.77
CA LYS A 456 -20.45 18.72 -11.79
C LYS A 456 -20.43 19.75 -10.68
N LEU A 457 -19.23 20.01 -10.16
CA LEU A 457 -18.97 21.13 -9.27
C LEU A 457 -18.37 22.26 -10.12
N ILE A 458 -18.89 23.47 -9.96
CA ILE A 458 -18.37 24.68 -10.59
C ILE A 458 -18.16 25.76 -9.54
N ALA A 459 -17.12 26.57 -9.70
CA ALA A 459 -17.00 27.85 -9.01
C ALA A 459 -17.16 28.98 -10.03
N TYR A 460 -17.75 30.10 -9.64
CA TYR A 460 -17.88 31.27 -10.51
C TYR A 460 -17.79 32.55 -9.66
N PRO A 461 -17.21 33.63 -10.20
CA PRO A 461 -17.12 34.89 -9.50
C PRO A 461 -18.44 35.67 -9.62
N GLU A 462 -18.68 36.57 -8.68
CA GLU A 462 -19.81 37.51 -8.66
C GLU A 462 -19.92 38.37 -9.94
N THR A 463 -18.80 38.66 -10.62
CA THR A 463 -18.78 39.31 -11.95
C THR A 463 -19.34 38.45 -13.08
N ASN A 464 -19.56 37.15 -12.87
CA ASN A 464 -20.14 36.20 -13.83
C ASN A 464 -19.42 36.10 -15.19
N ALA A 465 -18.18 36.60 -15.29
CA ALA A 465 -17.42 36.69 -16.55
C ALA A 465 -16.87 35.33 -17.04
N TYR A 466 -16.77 34.34 -16.16
CA TYR A 466 -16.24 33.00 -16.44
C TYR A 466 -16.72 32.02 -15.35
N TYR A 467 -16.47 30.72 -15.53
CA TYR A 467 -16.58 29.73 -14.46
C TYR A 467 -15.34 28.84 -14.43
N VAL A 468 -15.04 28.26 -13.26
CA VAL A 468 -14.02 27.22 -13.09
C VAL A 468 -14.77 25.89 -12.97
N ALA A 469 -14.60 25.02 -13.97
CA ALA A 469 -15.07 23.65 -13.89
C ALA A 469 -14.12 22.84 -13.00
N ILE A 470 -14.68 22.11 -12.04
CA ILE A 470 -13.92 21.36 -11.04
C ILE A 470 -14.12 19.87 -11.29
N GLN A 471 -13.01 19.17 -11.54
CA GLN A 471 -12.96 17.75 -11.83
C GLN A 471 -12.26 17.04 -10.67
N SER A 472 -13.01 16.73 -9.61
CA SER A 472 -12.54 15.87 -8.53
C SER A 472 -12.24 14.46 -9.06
N ASN A 473 -11.18 13.84 -8.56
CA ASN A 473 -10.77 12.47 -8.84
C ASN A 473 -10.03 11.90 -7.61
N SER A 474 -9.68 10.61 -7.63
CA SER A 474 -9.05 9.91 -6.50
C SER A 474 -7.68 10.46 -6.06
N TYR A 475 -7.05 11.32 -6.86
CA TYR A 475 -5.73 11.93 -6.61
C TYR A 475 -5.80 13.45 -6.34
N GLY A 476 -7.00 14.04 -6.32
CA GLY A 476 -7.21 15.47 -6.04
C GLY A 476 -8.23 16.14 -6.96
N ASN A 477 -8.24 17.47 -6.99
CA ASN A 477 -9.09 18.27 -7.87
C ASN A 477 -8.28 18.82 -9.06
N ALA A 478 -8.77 18.60 -10.28
CA ALA A 478 -8.31 19.33 -11.46
C ALA A 478 -9.26 20.50 -11.76
N TYR A 479 -8.71 21.61 -12.25
CA TYR A 479 -9.41 22.88 -12.41
C TYR A 479 -9.27 23.41 -13.84
N GLU A 480 -10.37 23.85 -14.45
CA GLU A 480 -10.41 24.37 -15.81
C GLU A 480 -11.20 25.69 -15.86
N LYS A 481 -10.55 26.81 -16.17
CA LYS A 481 -11.23 28.10 -16.38
C LYS A 481 -11.90 28.12 -17.75
N ARG A 482 -13.20 28.43 -17.80
CA ARG A 482 -14.07 28.35 -18.98
C ARG A 482 -15.00 29.54 -19.07
N THR A 483 -15.48 29.83 -20.29
CA THR A 483 -16.44 30.90 -20.58
C THR A 483 -17.64 30.41 -21.40
N ASP A 484 -17.71 29.13 -21.76
CA ASP A 484 -18.76 28.54 -22.61
C ASP A 484 -20.04 28.20 -21.82
N PHE A 485 -20.68 29.22 -21.23
CA PHE A 485 -21.92 29.04 -20.44
C PHE A 485 -23.06 28.36 -21.22
N GLU A 486 -23.10 28.48 -22.54
CA GLU A 486 -24.00 27.72 -23.42
C GLU A 486 -23.88 26.19 -23.23
N ASN A 487 -22.67 25.69 -22.93
CA ASN A 487 -22.40 24.29 -22.65
C ASN A 487 -23.09 23.83 -21.35
N LEU A 488 -23.10 24.70 -20.34
CA LEU A 488 -23.84 24.46 -19.09
C LEU A 488 -25.34 24.44 -19.38
N GLN A 489 -25.89 25.48 -20.02
CA GLN A 489 -27.31 25.58 -20.34
C GLN A 489 -27.84 24.45 -21.24
N LYS A 490 -26.99 23.88 -22.11
CA LYS A 490 -27.35 22.78 -23.01
C LYS A 490 -27.30 21.40 -22.36
N ASN A 491 -26.40 21.18 -21.40
CA ASN A 491 -26.12 19.85 -20.84
C ASN A 491 -26.58 19.68 -19.39
N PHE A 492 -26.84 20.78 -18.68
CA PHE A 492 -27.27 20.83 -17.28
C PHE A 492 -28.63 21.52 -17.17
N SER A 493 -29.38 21.13 -16.15
CA SER A 493 -30.62 21.81 -15.78
C SER A 493 -30.32 23.17 -15.17
N ASN A 494 -31.34 24.04 -15.13
CA ASN A 494 -31.30 25.30 -14.39
C ASN A 494 -31.30 25.09 -12.85
N ARG A 495 -31.16 23.85 -12.35
CA ARG A 495 -31.07 23.53 -10.92
C ARG A 495 -29.62 23.41 -10.47
N SER A 496 -29.30 24.07 -9.37
CA SER A 496 -28.04 23.94 -8.65
C SER A 496 -28.28 23.84 -7.14
N ILE A 497 -27.23 23.53 -6.38
CA ILE A 497 -27.16 23.66 -4.92
C ILE A 497 -25.86 24.39 -4.58
N SER A 498 -25.89 25.43 -3.75
CA SER A 498 -24.68 26.07 -3.23
C SER A 498 -23.93 25.08 -2.33
N ALA A 499 -22.63 24.93 -2.60
CA ALA A 499 -21.75 23.94 -1.99
C ALA A 499 -20.62 24.60 -1.16
N GLU A 500 -20.66 25.93 -0.99
CA GLU A 500 -19.63 26.75 -0.32
C GLU A 500 -19.27 26.25 1.08
N ASN A 501 -20.28 25.91 1.89
CA ASN A 501 -20.10 25.37 3.23
C ASN A 501 -19.58 23.92 3.24
N GLY A 502 -19.73 23.18 2.13
CA GLY A 502 -19.29 21.78 2.02
C GLY A 502 -17.82 21.64 1.62
N PHE A 503 -17.27 22.59 0.84
CA PHE A 503 -15.91 22.48 0.27
C PHE A 503 -15.09 23.78 0.37
N PRO A 504 -14.83 24.31 1.59
CA PRO A 504 -14.05 25.54 1.77
C PRO A 504 -12.62 25.44 1.22
N GLU A 505 -12.00 24.25 1.21
CA GLU A 505 -10.65 24.07 0.65
C GLU A 505 -10.59 24.24 -0.87
N ILE A 506 -11.65 23.86 -1.59
CA ILE A 506 -11.73 24.04 -3.05
C ILE A 506 -11.72 25.53 -3.42
N ILE A 507 -12.45 26.35 -2.65
CA ILE A 507 -12.43 27.82 -2.81
C ILE A 507 -11.03 28.39 -2.50
N LYS A 508 -10.34 27.87 -1.48
CA LYS A 508 -8.95 28.28 -1.16
C LYS A 508 -7.95 27.84 -2.24
N GLU A 509 -8.10 26.65 -2.82
CA GLU A 509 -7.25 26.15 -3.90
C GLU A 509 -7.37 27.01 -5.16
N ILE A 510 -8.59 27.32 -5.60
CA ILE A 510 -8.83 28.19 -6.75
C ILE A 510 -8.26 29.60 -6.49
N ARG A 511 -8.45 30.16 -5.29
CA ARG A 511 -7.91 31.48 -4.91
C ARG A 511 -6.39 31.55 -4.83
N LYS A 512 -5.68 30.41 -4.67
CA LYS A 512 -4.21 30.34 -4.77
C LYS A 512 -3.70 30.37 -6.23
N GLN A 513 -4.56 30.09 -7.20
CA GLN A 513 -4.19 29.93 -8.60
C GLN A 513 -4.62 31.15 -9.43
N SER A 514 -3.72 32.13 -9.55
CA SER A 514 -3.96 33.43 -10.22
C SER A 514 -4.38 33.37 -11.69
N HIS A 515 -4.16 32.24 -12.36
CA HIS A 515 -4.64 31.99 -13.73
C HIS A 515 -6.13 31.57 -13.77
N LEU A 516 -6.66 31.00 -12.67
CA LEU A 516 -8.08 30.68 -12.52
C LEU A 516 -8.88 31.89 -12.02
N TYR A 517 -8.40 32.57 -11.00
CA TYR A 517 -9.14 33.62 -10.27
C TYR A 517 -8.27 34.82 -9.91
N GLN A 518 -8.86 36.03 -10.00
CA GLN A 518 -8.24 37.26 -9.53
C GLN A 518 -9.11 37.89 -8.42
N SER A 519 -8.47 38.55 -7.44
CA SER A 519 -9.16 39.20 -6.31
C SER A 519 -10.19 40.24 -6.73
N ASN A 520 -10.06 40.79 -7.93
CA ASN A 520 -10.90 41.86 -8.47
C ASN A 520 -12.19 41.33 -9.13
N ASP A 521 -12.32 40.01 -9.29
CA ASP A 521 -13.47 39.39 -9.95
C ASP A 521 -14.73 39.34 -9.05
N GLY A 522 -14.63 39.76 -7.79
CA GLY A 522 -15.71 39.69 -6.78
C GLY A 522 -15.72 38.36 -6.02
N PHE A 523 -16.76 38.09 -5.22
CA PHE A 523 -16.78 36.87 -4.41
C PHE A 523 -16.90 35.60 -5.27
N LEU A 524 -16.01 34.63 -5.05
CA LEU A 524 -16.08 33.30 -5.70
C LEU A 524 -17.12 32.41 -5.00
N GLN A 525 -18.28 32.22 -5.64
CA GLN A 525 -19.33 31.27 -5.25
C GLN A 525 -18.99 29.85 -5.71
N LEU A 526 -19.59 28.83 -5.08
CA LEU A 526 -19.39 27.42 -5.41
C LEU A 526 -20.73 26.68 -5.49
N ALA A 527 -21.02 26.04 -6.63
CA ALA A 527 -22.28 25.35 -6.88
C ALA A 527 -22.09 23.94 -7.46
N LEU A 528 -22.93 23.01 -7.00
CA LEU A 528 -23.12 21.70 -7.59
C LEU A 528 -24.28 21.79 -8.60
N ILE A 529 -24.03 21.40 -9.86
CA ILE A 529 -25.00 21.44 -10.97
C ILE A 529 -25.38 20.04 -11.45
N PHE A 530 -26.65 19.86 -11.85
CA PHE A 530 -27.23 18.57 -12.21
C PHE A 530 -27.67 18.53 -13.68
N PRO A 531 -27.36 17.45 -14.44
CA PRO A 531 -28.03 17.16 -15.70
C PRO A 531 -29.54 17.04 -15.51
N GLN A 532 -30.33 17.31 -16.55
CA GLN A 532 -31.80 17.36 -16.46
C GLN A 532 -32.40 16.12 -15.77
N LYS A 533 -32.05 14.91 -16.25
CA LYS A 533 -32.53 13.64 -15.66
C LYS A 533 -32.22 13.49 -14.17
N THR A 534 -31.11 14.05 -13.70
CA THR A 534 -30.70 14.03 -12.29
C THR A 534 -31.50 15.05 -11.48
N ALA A 535 -31.71 16.25 -12.01
CA ALA A 535 -32.58 17.25 -11.39
C ALA A 535 -34.04 16.76 -11.29
N ASP A 536 -34.53 16.09 -12.34
CA ASP A 536 -35.86 15.46 -12.42
C ASP A 536 -36.00 14.36 -11.36
N TYR A 537 -35.04 13.43 -11.26
CA TYR A 537 -35.02 12.40 -10.21
C TYR A 537 -35.08 13.02 -8.81
N ILE A 538 -34.24 14.01 -8.52
CA ILE A 538 -34.20 14.67 -7.20
C ILE A 538 -35.50 15.44 -6.92
N ALA A 539 -36.12 16.06 -7.92
CA ALA A 539 -37.41 16.75 -7.79
C ALA A 539 -38.56 15.76 -7.54
N TRP A 540 -38.65 14.71 -8.35
CA TRP A 540 -39.60 13.59 -8.15
C TRP A 540 -39.44 12.97 -6.76
N LYS A 541 -38.20 12.68 -6.34
CA LYS A 541 -37.86 12.08 -5.05
C LYS A 541 -38.39 12.92 -3.88
N THR A 542 -37.99 14.18 -3.83
CA THR A 542 -38.37 15.11 -2.76
C THR A 542 -39.89 15.35 -2.72
N ILE A 543 -40.53 15.58 -3.87
CA ILE A 543 -42.00 15.73 -3.96
C ILE A 543 -42.72 14.45 -3.51
N THR A 544 -42.23 13.27 -3.90
CA THR A 544 -42.87 11.98 -3.57
C THR A 544 -42.80 11.70 -2.06
N VAL A 545 -41.66 11.97 -1.41
CA VAL A 545 -41.54 11.84 0.05
C VAL A 545 -42.44 12.85 0.77
N CYS A 546 -42.48 14.12 0.34
CA CYS A 546 -43.40 15.11 0.92
C CYS A 546 -44.87 14.63 0.88
N LYS A 547 -45.32 14.22 -0.31
CA LYS A 547 -46.69 13.71 -0.51
C LYS A 547 -46.99 12.44 0.28
N LYS A 548 -46.06 11.47 0.32
CA LYS A 548 -46.21 10.21 1.07
C LYS A 548 -46.43 10.45 2.56
N PHE A 549 -45.82 11.49 3.13
CA PHE A 549 -45.97 11.88 4.53
C PHE A 549 -47.01 12.99 4.77
N GLY A 550 -47.86 13.31 3.78
CA GLY A 550 -49.00 14.23 3.94
C GLY A 550 -48.68 15.72 3.86
N TYR A 551 -47.48 16.11 3.41
CA TYR A 551 -47.06 17.50 3.30
C TYR A 551 -47.10 18.01 1.85
N ASP A 552 -47.71 19.19 1.64
CA ASP A 552 -47.51 19.96 0.41
C ASP A 552 -46.03 20.40 0.33
N PRO A 553 -45.29 20.06 -0.75
CA PRO A 553 -43.94 20.55 -0.98
C PRO A 553 -43.77 22.07 -0.81
N LYS A 554 -44.80 22.88 -1.08
CA LYS A 554 -44.78 24.34 -0.86
C LYS A 554 -44.55 24.75 0.60
N ASN A 555 -44.90 23.88 1.55
CA ASN A 555 -44.79 24.13 2.99
C ASN A 555 -43.50 23.55 3.60
N VAL A 556 -42.75 22.75 2.83
CA VAL A 556 -41.42 22.27 3.20
C VAL A 556 -40.38 23.32 2.79
N ALA A 557 -39.51 23.70 3.72
CA ALA A 557 -38.40 24.60 3.44
C ALA A 557 -37.18 23.83 2.94
N VAL A 558 -36.78 22.76 3.65
CA VAL A 558 -35.58 21.97 3.36
C VAL A 558 -35.87 20.48 3.56
N CYS A 559 -35.47 19.65 2.61
CA CYS A 559 -35.29 18.21 2.79
C CYS A 559 -33.85 17.94 3.25
N SER A 560 -33.67 17.34 4.43
CA SER A 560 -32.37 16.78 4.83
C SER A 560 -32.28 15.34 4.32
N ALA A 561 -31.22 15.05 3.56
CA ALA A 561 -31.02 13.81 2.84
C ALA A 561 -29.57 13.33 2.93
N TYR A 562 -29.28 12.16 2.39
CA TYR A 562 -27.92 11.62 2.23
C TYR A 562 -27.88 10.62 1.08
N PHE A 563 -26.68 10.21 0.66
CA PHE A 563 -26.51 9.22 -0.42
C PHE A 563 -26.17 7.83 0.13
N GLN A 564 -26.67 6.79 -0.52
CA GLN A 564 -26.46 5.39 -0.14
C GLN A 564 -26.37 4.49 -1.38
N LYS A 565 -25.47 3.51 -1.38
CA LYS A 565 -25.51 2.41 -2.35
C LYS A 565 -26.66 1.46 -1.97
N THR A 566 -27.55 1.17 -2.92
CA THR A 566 -28.58 0.12 -2.82
C THR A 566 -27.94 -1.26 -2.70
N LYS A 567 -28.73 -2.32 -2.43
CA LYS A 567 -28.22 -3.70 -2.49
C LYS A 567 -27.68 -4.09 -3.87
N THR A 568 -28.12 -3.40 -4.93
CA THR A 568 -27.63 -3.53 -6.31
C THR A 568 -26.40 -2.66 -6.62
N GLY A 569 -25.88 -1.91 -5.65
CA GLY A 569 -24.66 -1.09 -5.78
C GLY A 569 -24.85 0.31 -6.40
N TYR A 570 -26.07 0.68 -6.79
CA TYR A 570 -26.38 1.99 -7.36
C TYR A 570 -26.53 3.07 -6.27
N TRP A 571 -26.07 4.29 -6.54
CA TRP A 571 -26.30 5.41 -5.62
C TRP A 571 -27.75 5.90 -5.71
N SER A 572 -28.41 5.95 -4.55
CA SER A 572 -29.73 6.56 -4.34
C SER A 572 -29.63 7.73 -3.38
N LEU A 573 -30.50 8.73 -3.56
CA LEU A 573 -30.73 9.81 -2.61
C LEU A 573 -31.83 9.39 -1.63
N ILE A 574 -31.49 9.34 -0.34
CA ILE A 574 -32.38 8.96 0.75
C ILE A 574 -32.78 10.21 1.53
N ILE A 575 -34.08 10.54 1.57
CA ILE A 575 -34.60 11.66 2.36
C ILE A 575 -34.82 11.19 3.80
N LYS A 576 -34.17 11.85 4.76
CA LYS A 576 -34.16 11.48 6.20
C LYS A 576 -35.09 12.34 7.05
N ALA A 577 -35.26 13.61 6.69
CA ALA A 577 -36.16 14.53 7.38
C ALA A 577 -36.65 15.65 6.46
N LEU A 578 -37.86 16.14 6.74
CA LEU A 578 -38.42 17.37 6.18
C LEU A 578 -38.35 18.46 7.26
N ARG A 579 -37.86 19.65 6.91
CA ARG A 579 -37.96 20.87 7.72
C ARG A 579 -39.02 21.77 7.10
N LEU A 580 -40.12 21.98 7.82
CA LEU A 580 -41.24 22.80 7.37
C LEU A 580 -40.91 24.31 7.53
N LYS A 581 -41.65 25.16 6.81
CA LYS A 581 -41.48 26.63 6.86
C LYS A 581 -41.80 27.26 8.23
N ASN A 582 -42.53 26.55 9.10
CA ASN A 582 -42.74 26.94 10.50
C ASN A 582 -41.59 26.51 11.44
N GLY A 583 -40.49 25.96 10.90
CA GLY A 583 -39.34 25.46 11.66
C GLY A 583 -39.44 24.01 12.15
N GLN A 584 -40.63 23.40 12.10
CA GLN A 584 -40.84 22.02 12.55
C GLN A 584 -40.01 21.03 11.73
N LYS A 585 -39.29 20.13 12.40
CA LYS A 585 -38.59 19.00 11.78
C LYS A 585 -39.41 17.73 11.92
N VAL A 586 -39.61 17.04 10.81
CA VAL A 586 -40.35 15.78 10.71
C VAL A 586 -39.40 14.73 10.16
N PHE A 587 -39.18 13.63 10.88
CA PHE A 587 -38.42 12.49 10.36
C PHE A 587 -39.29 11.67 9.41
N VAL A 588 -38.71 11.19 8.32
CA VAL A 588 -39.42 10.45 7.27
C VAL A 588 -38.64 9.21 6.90
N GLN A 589 -39.36 8.12 6.59
CA GLN A 589 -38.77 6.88 6.09
C GLN A 589 -38.89 6.85 4.56
N ASP A 590 -37.75 6.94 3.90
CA ASP A 590 -37.67 6.85 2.44
C ASP A 590 -38.09 5.46 1.96
N PHE A 591 -38.64 5.38 0.75
CA PHE A 591 -39.05 4.12 0.15
C PHE A 591 -37.87 3.35 -0.49
N GLU A 592 -36.79 4.03 -0.89
CA GLU A 592 -35.55 3.39 -1.41
C GLU A 592 -34.54 3.01 -0.30
N GLU A 593 -34.76 3.42 0.96
CA GLU A 593 -33.83 3.15 2.09
C GLU A 593 -33.56 1.63 2.29
N ASN A 594 -34.53 0.81 1.89
CA ASN A 594 -34.52 -0.65 2.03
C ASN A 594 -34.28 -1.40 0.70
N TRP A 595 -33.92 -0.74 -0.41
CA TRP A 595 -33.79 -1.37 -1.74
C TRP A 595 -32.43 -2.06 -1.96
#